data_AF-A0A0D3I879-F1
#
_entry.id   AF-A0A0D3I879-F1
#
_cell.length_a   1.000
_cell.length_b   1.000
_cell.length_c   1.000
_cell.angle_alpha   90.00
_cell.angle_beta   90.00
_cell.angle_gamma   90.00
#
_symmetry.space_group_name_H-M   'P 1'
#
loop_
_entity.id
_entity.type
_entity.pdbx_description
1 polymer ?
#
loop_
_entity_poly.entity_id
_entity_poly.type
_entity_poly.pdbx_seq_one_letter_code
_entity_poly.pdbx_strand_id
1 'polypeptide(L)'
;MTPFGYRTAAINWRASFALVNEFGLLHRAMPFTKQGLRQLFDFARTSSAGITWATITARHAAKGVDSVTLPLDEDGDEYYLLLRRFVSDYLVKYYPSGECAADAGVQAWHRRVNRIAPNHDVPSVDSCDALADILATFMYLVSAGHRHVGTIAAELEDPCWAPWSWRDGDFCGLPRTAYTQTVIMALTSHEQPRILDDYSHMFLDAEAGSMWTNLTASLRRFGDAVEARNLQRRRPYRVFIPSQIETSVAI
;
A
#
# COMPACT_ATOMS: atom_id res chain seq x y z
N MET A 1 8.06 0.88 12.54
CA MET A 1 6.71 1.33 12.11
C MET A 1 6.76 2.75 11.57
N THR A 2 7.31 3.71 12.30
CA THR A 2 7.88 4.93 11.67
C THR A 2 9.06 4.50 10.79
N PRO A 3 9.26 5.07 9.58
CA PRO A 3 8.49 6.14 8.91
C PRO A 3 7.18 5.73 8.21
N PHE A 4 6.89 4.44 8.07
CA PHE A 4 5.76 3.92 7.26
C PHE A 4 4.33 4.33 7.68
N GLY A 5 4.15 4.98 8.83
CA GLY A 5 2.87 5.55 9.27
C GLY A 5 2.79 7.09 9.16
N TYR A 6 3.78 7.74 8.53
CA TYR A 6 3.86 9.19 8.46
C TYR A 6 2.59 9.79 7.82
N ARG A 7 1.96 10.74 8.52
CA ARG A 7 0.76 11.49 8.11
C ARG A 7 -0.49 10.68 7.70
N THR A 8 -0.47 9.34 7.74
CA THR A 8 -1.61 8.50 7.34
C THR A 8 -2.89 8.82 8.12
N ALA A 9 -2.79 9.06 9.43
CA ALA A 9 -3.96 9.48 10.22
C ALA A 9 -4.50 10.85 9.80
N ALA A 10 -3.61 11.79 9.46
CA ALA A 10 -3.99 13.14 9.08
C ALA A 10 -4.67 13.19 7.71
N ILE A 11 -4.16 12.45 6.72
CA ILE A 11 -4.79 12.40 5.40
C ILE A 11 -6.14 11.70 5.45
N ASN A 12 -6.27 10.60 6.20
CA ASN A 12 -7.56 9.91 6.37
C ASN A 12 -8.60 10.78 7.10
N TRP A 13 -8.17 11.58 8.08
CA TRP A 13 -9.05 12.56 8.73
C TRP A 13 -9.50 13.65 7.74
N ARG A 14 -8.63 14.14 6.85
CA ARG A 14 -9.02 15.08 5.79
C ARG A 14 -9.99 14.47 4.78
N ALA A 15 -9.73 13.23 4.38
CA ALA A 15 -10.59 12.49 3.47
C ALA A 15 -12.01 12.36 4.03
N SER A 16 -12.18 12.20 5.35
CA SER A 16 -13.49 12.01 5.96
C SER A 16 -14.47 13.18 5.80
N PHE A 17 -13.99 14.41 5.54
CA PHE A 17 -14.85 15.59 5.34
C PHE A 17 -14.66 16.32 4.00
N ALA A 18 -13.65 15.97 3.22
CA ALA A 18 -13.44 16.54 1.88
C ALA A 18 -13.68 15.53 0.74
N LEU A 19 -13.39 14.24 0.97
CA LEU A 19 -13.38 13.22 -0.07
C LEU A 19 -14.62 12.34 -0.03
N VAL A 20 -14.82 11.60 1.07
CA VAL A 20 -15.84 10.53 1.18
C VAL A 20 -17.18 10.98 1.79
N ASN A 21 -17.25 12.20 2.32
CA ASN A 21 -18.47 12.72 2.93
C ASN A 21 -19.59 12.92 1.90
N GLU A 22 -20.81 13.15 2.37
CA GLU A 22 -21.89 13.58 1.49
C GLU A 22 -21.52 14.94 0.87
N PHE A 23 -21.45 14.98 -0.46
CA PHE A 23 -21.05 16.15 -1.22
C PHE A 23 -19.63 16.68 -0.84
N GLY A 24 -18.58 15.93 -0.51
CA GLY A 24 -18.03 14.74 -1.15
C GLY A 24 -17.43 15.01 -2.53
N LEU A 25 -16.11 14.96 -2.68
CA LEU A 25 -15.50 14.83 -4.01
C LEU A 25 -15.88 13.48 -4.64
N LEU A 26 -15.74 12.36 -3.91
CA LEU A 26 -16.15 11.02 -4.40
C LEU A 26 -17.66 10.95 -4.65
N HIS A 27 -18.49 11.51 -3.77
CA HIS A 27 -19.95 11.56 -3.97
C HIS A 27 -20.35 12.33 -5.25
N ARG A 28 -19.51 13.25 -5.73
CA ARG A 28 -19.74 13.99 -6.99
C ARG A 28 -19.14 13.30 -8.21
N ALA A 29 -18.19 12.39 -8.03
CA ALA A 29 -17.46 11.72 -9.11
C ALA A 29 -17.92 10.27 -9.34
N MET A 30 -18.67 9.68 -8.42
CA MET A 30 -19.19 8.30 -8.53
C MET A 30 -20.72 8.30 -8.60
N PRO A 31 -21.35 7.25 -9.16
CA PRO A 31 -22.80 7.17 -9.31
C PRO A 31 -23.52 6.82 -7.99
N PHE A 32 -22.77 6.61 -6.90
CA PHE A 32 -23.33 6.20 -5.62
C PHE A 32 -24.04 7.35 -4.92
N THR A 33 -25.22 7.06 -4.36
CA THR A 33 -25.82 7.92 -3.33
C THR A 33 -25.00 7.83 -2.03
N LYS A 34 -25.27 8.73 -1.08
CA LYS A 34 -24.74 8.60 0.30
C LYS A 34 -24.97 7.21 0.90
N GLN A 35 -26.16 6.64 0.69
CA GLN A 35 -26.48 5.30 1.16
C GLN A 35 -25.67 4.24 0.41
N GLY A 36 -25.52 4.38 -0.91
CA GLY A 36 -24.68 3.48 -1.71
C GLY A 36 -23.22 3.49 -1.28
N LEU A 37 -22.63 4.65 -1.00
CA LEU A 37 -21.26 4.74 -0.46
C LEU A 37 -21.13 4.05 0.91
N ARG A 38 -22.13 4.20 1.79
CA ARG A 38 -22.15 3.48 3.07
C ARG A 38 -22.22 1.97 2.87
N GLN A 39 -23.10 1.51 2.01
CA GLN A 39 -23.24 0.09 1.67
C GLN A 39 -21.95 -0.48 1.07
N LEU A 40 -21.24 0.29 0.25
CA LEU A 40 -19.93 -0.09 -0.28
C LEU A 40 -18.90 -0.29 0.85
N PHE A 41 -18.80 0.66 1.78
CA PHE A 41 -17.91 0.52 2.94
C PHE A 41 -18.34 -0.60 3.89
N ASP A 42 -19.64 -0.82 4.05
CA ASP A 42 -20.16 -1.94 4.85
C ASP A 42 -19.80 -3.28 4.21
N PHE A 43 -19.97 -3.40 2.88
CA PHE A 43 -19.58 -4.58 2.12
C PHE A 43 -18.07 -4.86 2.25
N ALA A 44 -17.23 -3.83 2.16
CA ALA A 44 -15.77 -3.96 2.30
C ALA A 44 -15.33 -4.51 3.67
N ARG A 45 -16.19 -4.44 4.69
CA ARG A 45 -15.96 -5.03 6.02
C ARG A 45 -16.48 -6.47 6.16
N THR A 46 -16.97 -7.06 5.08
CA THR A 46 -17.43 -8.46 5.08
C THR A 46 -16.37 -9.37 4.46
N SER A 47 -16.38 -10.65 4.86
CA SER A 47 -15.54 -11.67 4.23
C SER A 47 -15.79 -11.80 2.72
N SER A 48 -17.01 -11.52 2.27
CA SER A 48 -17.40 -11.54 0.85
C SER A 48 -16.67 -10.52 -0.02
N ALA A 49 -16.09 -9.47 0.58
CA ALA A 49 -15.28 -8.51 -0.18
C ALA A 49 -13.90 -9.05 -0.57
N GLY A 50 -13.48 -10.20 -0.02
CA GLY A 50 -12.17 -10.79 -0.31
C GLY A 50 -10.99 -9.97 0.23
N ILE A 51 -11.25 -8.98 1.11
CA ILE A 51 -10.21 -8.14 1.74
C ILE A 51 -9.73 -8.83 3.02
N THR A 52 -9.20 -10.05 2.89
CA THR A 52 -8.62 -10.78 4.03
C THR A 52 -7.13 -10.48 4.17
N TRP A 53 -6.58 -10.67 5.36
CA TRP A 53 -5.14 -10.62 5.57
C TRP A 53 -4.45 -11.79 4.83
N ALA A 54 -3.33 -11.48 4.19
CA ALA A 54 -2.40 -12.44 3.60
C ALA A 54 -1.09 -11.70 3.31
N THR A 55 0.04 -12.42 3.40
CA THR A 55 1.34 -11.93 2.90
C THR A 55 1.26 -11.69 1.40
N ILE A 56 2.19 -10.91 0.86
CA ILE A 56 2.18 -10.55 -0.58
C ILE A 56 2.35 -11.80 -1.44
N THR A 57 3.29 -12.66 -1.08
CA THR A 57 3.53 -13.93 -1.78
C THR A 57 2.34 -14.89 -1.68
N ALA A 58 1.66 -14.96 -0.52
CA ALA A 58 0.45 -15.75 -0.37
C ALA A 58 -0.72 -15.19 -1.21
N ARG A 59 -0.86 -13.86 -1.30
CA ARG A 59 -1.85 -13.22 -2.17
C ARG A 59 -1.57 -13.51 -3.64
N HIS A 60 -0.31 -13.43 -4.07
CA HIS A 60 0.09 -13.80 -5.43
C HIS A 60 -0.31 -15.25 -5.71
N ALA A 61 0.12 -16.21 -4.89
CA ALA A 61 -0.22 -17.63 -5.08
C ALA A 61 -1.74 -17.88 -5.11
N ALA A 62 -2.51 -17.20 -4.25
CA ALA A 62 -3.96 -17.37 -4.18
C ALA A 62 -4.71 -16.89 -5.45
N LYS A 63 -4.09 -16.08 -6.31
CA LYS A 63 -4.70 -15.65 -7.59
C LYS A 63 -4.82 -16.82 -8.57
N GLY A 64 -3.95 -17.82 -8.49
CA GLY A 64 -3.90 -18.95 -9.42
C GLY A 64 -3.62 -18.55 -10.87
N VAL A 65 -2.82 -17.48 -11.07
CA VAL A 65 -2.44 -16.98 -12.40
C VAL A 65 -1.00 -17.35 -12.69
N ASP A 66 -0.78 -18.63 -13.03
CA ASP A 66 0.58 -19.16 -13.28
C ASP A 66 0.97 -19.13 -14.77
N SER A 67 0.00 -18.86 -15.66
CA SER A 67 0.22 -18.91 -17.11
C SER A 67 0.92 -17.68 -17.69
N VAL A 68 1.01 -16.60 -16.93
CA VAL A 68 1.61 -15.32 -17.34
C VAL A 68 2.36 -14.69 -16.19
N THR A 69 3.54 -14.12 -16.48
CA THR A 69 4.27 -13.32 -15.50
C THR A 69 3.63 -11.94 -15.39
N LEU A 70 2.98 -11.66 -14.27
CA LEU A 70 2.45 -10.35 -13.97
C LEU A 70 3.54 -9.46 -13.34
N PRO A 71 3.85 -8.26 -13.89
CA PRO A 71 4.84 -7.37 -13.31
C PRO A 71 4.57 -6.98 -11.85
N LEU A 72 3.29 -6.91 -11.46
CA LEU A 72 2.89 -6.68 -10.07
C LEU A 72 3.40 -7.78 -9.14
N ASP A 73 3.36 -9.02 -9.59
CA ASP A 73 3.73 -10.19 -8.80
C ASP A 73 5.24 -10.41 -8.81
N GLU A 74 5.87 -10.35 -9.98
CA GLU A 74 7.32 -10.50 -10.14
C GLU A 74 8.10 -9.43 -9.35
N ASP A 75 7.80 -8.16 -9.58
CA ASP A 75 8.50 -7.07 -8.90
C ASP A 75 8.02 -6.93 -7.44
N GLY A 76 6.75 -7.24 -7.17
CA GLY A 76 6.14 -7.12 -5.86
C GLY A 76 6.65 -8.13 -4.85
N ASP A 77 6.82 -9.39 -5.25
CA ASP A 77 7.39 -10.42 -4.38
C ASP A 77 8.84 -10.10 -4.01
N GLU A 78 9.66 -9.68 -4.99
CA GLU A 78 11.05 -9.30 -4.75
C GLU A 78 11.14 -8.10 -3.78
N TYR A 79 10.33 -7.07 -3.99
CA TYR A 79 10.25 -5.91 -3.09
C TYR A 79 9.78 -6.30 -1.68
N TYR A 80 8.75 -7.13 -1.57
CA TYR A 80 8.26 -7.64 -0.28
C TYR A 80 9.34 -8.40 0.48
N LEU A 81 10.11 -9.27 -0.20
CA LEU A 81 11.18 -10.04 0.43
C LEU A 81 12.32 -9.15 0.95
N LEU A 82 12.62 -8.03 0.28
CA LEU A 82 13.58 -7.03 0.77
C LEU A 82 13.08 -6.37 2.06
N LEU A 83 11.81 -5.98 2.11
CA LEU A 83 11.20 -5.41 3.32
C LEU A 83 11.17 -6.44 4.46
N ARG A 84 10.79 -7.69 4.16
CA ARG A 84 10.75 -8.78 5.12
C ARG A 84 12.13 -9.03 5.71
N ARG A 85 13.17 -9.10 4.87
CA ARG A 85 14.55 -9.24 5.34
C ARG A 85 14.97 -8.10 6.25
N PHE A 86 14.71 -6.85 5.87
CA PHE A 86 15.01 -5.69 6.72
C PHE A 86 14.34 -5.80 8.09
N VAL A 87 13.05 -6.18 8.14
CA VAL A 87 12.35 -6.36 9.41
C VAL A 87 12.93 -7.53 10.21
N SER A 88 13.21 -8.66 9.57
CA SER A 88 13.82 -9.81 10.24
C SER A 88 15.17 -9.44 10.87
N ASP A 89 16.06 -8.77 10.14
CA ASP A 89 17.36 -8.32 10.63
C ASP A 89 17.20 -7.36 11.82
N TYR A 90 16.21 -6.45 11.76
CA TYR A 90 15.88 -5.55 12.84
C TYR A 90 15.38 -6.28 14.09
N LEU A 91 14.50 -7.27 13.92
CA LEU A 91 13.98 -8.07 15.03
C LEU A 91 15.08 -8.92 15.66
N VAL A 92 15.99 -9.52 14.89
CA VAL A 92 17.12 -10.29 15.42
C VAL A 92 18.02 -9.42 16.30
N LYS A 93 18.21 -8.14 15.96
CA LYS A 93 19.02 -7.23 16.79
C LYS A 93 18.40 -6.96 18.17
N TYR A 94 17.09 -6.73 18.23
CA TYR A 94 16.41 -6.37 19.48
C TYR A 94 15.82 -7.56 20.24
N TYR A 95 15.64 -8.70 19.57
CA TYR A 95 15.12 -9.95 20.11
C TYR A 95 15.99 -11.14 19.64
N PRO A 96 17.27 -11.17 20.02
CA PRO A 96 18.23 -12.15 19.50
C PRO A 96 17.90 -13.61 19.86
N SER A 97 17.06 -13.83 20.88
CA SER A 97 16.61 -15.17 21.28
C SER A 97 15.21 -15.50 20.74
N GLY A 98 14.65 -14.67 19.85
CA GLY A 98 13.31 -14.86 19.29
C GLY A 98 12.18 -14.52 20.27
N GLU A 99 12.46 -13.78 21.33
CA GLU A 99 11.54 -13.50 22.43
C GLU A 99 10.50 -12.40 22.12
N CYS A 100 10.50 -11.85 20.90
CA CYS A 100 9.53 -10.81 20.50
C CYS A 100 8.07 -11.27 20.59
N ALA A 101 7.79 -12.57 20.43
CA ALA A 101 6.45 -13.12 20.57
C ALA A 101 5.97 -13.08 22.04
N ALA A 102 6.88 -13.10 23.00
CA ALA A 102 6.56 -12.95 24.42
C ALA A 102 6.53 -11.47 24.87
N ASP A 103 6.97 -10.54 24.03
CA ASP A 103 7.01 -9.11 24.36
C ASP A 103 5.59 -8.55 24.59
N ALA A 104 5.33 -8.07 25.81
CA ALA A 104 4.03 -7.59 26.21
C ALA A 104 3.56 -6.36 25.40
N GLY A 105 4.49 -5.51 24.97
CA GLY A 105 4.23 -4.34 24.13
C GLY A 105 3.84 -4.73 22.71
N VAL A 106 4.58 -5.66 22.10
CA VAL A 106 4.25 -6.24 20.78
C VAL A 106 2.87 -6.88 20.81
N GLN A 107 2.59 -7.72 21.82
CA GLN A 107 1.30 -8.38 21.97
C GLN A 107 0.15 -7.39 22.19
N ALA A 108 0.37 -6.33 22.99
CA ALA A 108 -0.62 -5.27 23.19
C ALA A 108 -0.89 -4.47 21.90
N TRP A 109 0.17 -4.13 21.16
CA TRP A 109 0.06 -3.48 19.86
C TRP A 109 -0.71 -4.34 18.86
N HIS A 110 -0.34 -5.62 18.72
CA HIS A 110 -1.00 -6.56 17.82
C HIS A 110 -2.50 -6.69 18.14
N ARG A 111 -2.86 -6.92 19.41
CA ARG A 111 -4.27 -6.96 19.83
C ARG A 111 -5.03 -5.70 19.46
N ARG A 112 -4.40 -4.52 19.59
CA ARG A 112 -5.03 -3.26 19.17
C ARG A 112 -5.23 -3.20 17.67
N VAL A 113 -4.21 -3.55 16.87
CA VAL A 113 -4.27 -3.55 15.41
C VAL A 113 -5.34 -4.52 14.92
N ASN A 114 -5.35 -5.76 15.40
CA ASN A 114 -6.34 -6.74 14.98
C ASN A 114 -7.76 -6.32 15.34
N ARG A 115 -7.96 -5.73 16.52
CA ARG A 115 -9.27 -5.19 16.94
C ARG A 115 -9.79 -4.06 16.05
N ILE A 116 -8.92 -3.30 15.38
CA ILE A 116 -9.35 -2.21 14.48
C ILE A 116 -9.29 -2.59 13.00
N ALA A 117 -8.72 -3.74 12.65
CA ALA A 117 -8.75 -4.28 11.30
C ALA A 117 -10.18 -4.68 10.93
N PRO A 118 -10.64 -4.46 9.68
CA PRO A 118 -12.02 -4.74 9.27
C PRO A 118 -12.53 -6.15 9.58
N ASN A 119 -11.68 -7.16 9.39
CA ASN A 119 -12.04 -8.58 9.50
C ASN A 119 -11.47 -9.27 10.74
N HIS A 120 -10.74 -8.55 11.61
CA HIS A 120 -10.08 -9.11 12.79
C HIS A 120 -9.23 -10.36 12.51
N ASP A 121 -8.62 -10.42 11.32
CA ASP A 121 -7.95 -11.57 10.73
C ASP A 121 -6.42 -11.40 10.60
N VAL A 122 -5.83 -10.42 11.29
CA VAL A 122 -4.38 -10.32 11.40
C VAL A 122 -3.86 -11.53 12.17
N PRO A 123 -2.94 -12.35 11.62
CA PRO A 123 -2.45 -13.56 12.27
C PRO A 123 -1.86 -13.29 13.64
N SER A 124 -1.88 -14.28 14.53
CA SER A 124 -1.20 -14.23 15.82
C SER A 124 0.30 -14.00 15.66
N VAL A 125 0.88 -13.29 16.63
CA VAL A 125 2.33 -13.14 16.73
C VAL A 125 2.87 -14.27 17.60
N ASP A 126 2.97 -15.47 17.02
CA ASP A 126 3.47 -16.66 17.71
C ASP A 126 5.00 -16.81 17.58
N SER A 127 5.62 -16.04 16.70
CA SER A 127 7.06 -16.01 16.46
C SER A 127 7.52 -14.66 15.91
N CYS A 128 8.83 -14.41 15.91
CA CYS A 128 9.40 -13.24 15.25
C CYS A 128 9.29 -13.29 13.73
N ASP A 129 9.20 -14.48 13.13
CA ASP A 129 8.88 -14.62 11.71
C ASP A 129 7.45 -14.16 11.40
N ALA A 130 6.47 -14.53 12.23
CA ALA A 130 5.10 -14.06 12.07
C ALA A 130 5.01 -12.53 12.22
N LEU A 131 5.73 -11.96 13.18
CA LEU A 131 5.83 -10.50 13.32
C LEU A 131 6.48 -9.85 12.10
N ALA A 132 7.55 -10.44 11.57
CA ALA A 132 8.22 -9.96 10.37
C ALA A 132 7.27 -9.94 9.16
N ASP A 133 6.49 -11.01 8.98
CA ASP A 133 5.49 -11.10 7.91
C ASP A 133 4.41 -10.03 8.02
N ILE A 134 3.88 -9.81 9.24
CA ILE A 134 2.87 -8.76 9.50
C ILE A 134 3.43 -7.38 9.16
N LEU A 135 4.63 -7.05 9.69
CA LEU A 135 5.24 -5.74 9.51
C LEU A 135 5.65 -5.49 8.06
N ALA A 136 6.26 -6.47 7.40
CA ALA A 136 6.66 -6.35 5.99
C ALA A 136 5.45 -6.24 5.06
N THR A 137 4.36 -6.97 5.35
CA THR A 137 3.10 -6.85 4.60
C THR A 137 2.52 -5.45 4.77
N PHE A 138 2.52 -4.92 6.00
CA PHE A 138 2.09 -3.54 6.24
C PHE A 138 2.97 -2.54 5.46
N MET A 139 4.29 -2.65 5.57
CA MET A 139 5.24 -1.77 4.87
C MET A 139 5.03 -1.80 3.36
N TYR A 140 4.81 -2.98 2.77
CA TYR A 140 4.48 -3.12 1.36
C TYR A 140 3.20 -2.37 1.00
N LEU A 141 2.11 -2.63 1.74
CA LEU A 141 0.79 -2.09 1.43
C LEU A 141 0.75 -0.55 1.50
N VAL A 142 1.45 0.06 2.46
CA VAL A 142 1.48 1.52 2.61
C VAL A 142 2.50 2.23 1.72
N SER A 143 3.38 1.48 1.04
CA SER A 143 4.39 2.01 0.12
C SER A 143 4.05 1.66 -1.33
N ALA A 144 4.65 0.62 -1.89
CA ALA A 144 4.44 0.20 -3.27
C ALA A 144 2.99 -0.24 -3.55
N GLY A 145 2.32 -0.85 -2.57
CA GLY A 145 0.91 -1.22 -2.67
C GLY A 145 0.01 0.01 -2.86
N HIS A 146 0.21 1.05 -2.04
CA HIS A 146 -0.50 2.32 -2.20
C HIS A 146 -0.16 2.99 -3.51
N ARG A 147 1.13 3.02 -3.90
CA ARG A 147 1.55 3.55 -5.19
C ARG A 147 0.84 2.85 -6.35
N HIS A 148 0.75 1.52 -6.34
CA HIS A 148 0.08 0.76 -7.39
C HIS A 148 -1.35 1.23 -7.66
N VAL A 149 -2.11 1.52 -6.60
CA VAL A 149 -3.52 1.94 -6.70
C VAL A 149 -3.70 3.45 -6.72
N GLY A 150 -2.71 4.21 -6.25
CA GLY A 150 -2.74 5.66 -6.13
C GLY A 150 -2.21 6.39 -7.36
N THR A 151 -1.30 5.80 -8.13
CA THR A 151 -0.73 6.42 -9.34
C THR A 151 -1.42 5.96 -10.62
N ILE A 152 -2.76 5.93 -10.60
CA ILE A 152 -3.59 5.51 -11.74
C ILE A 152 -4.05 6.68 -12.63
N ALA A 153 -3.41 7.84 -12.50
CA ALA A 153 -3.85 9.05 -13.19
C ALA A 153 -3.84 8.88 -14.71
N ALA A 154 -2.82 8.20 -15.25
CA ALA A 154 -2.70 7.94 -16.69
C ALA A 154 -3.82 7.04 -17.23
N GLU A 155 -4.30 6.10 -16.44
CA GLU A 155 -5.45 5.26 -16.76
C GLU A 155 -6.76 6.07 -16.72
N LEU A 156 -6.81 7.17 -15.98
CA LEU A 156 -7.99 8.01 -15.78
C LEU A 156 -7.99 9.28 -16.64
N GLU A 157 -6.95 9.50 -17.47
CA GLU A 157 -6.84 10.66 -18.37
C GLU A 157 -7.90 10.66 -19.47
N ASP A 158 -8.27 9.47 -19.97
CA ASP A 158 -9.31 9.32 -20.98
C ASP A 158 -10.67 9.01 -20.30
N PRO A 159 -11.63 9.96 -20.31
CA PRO A 159 -12.95 9.78 -19.72
C PRO A 159 -13.81 8.72 -20.44
N CYS A 160 -13.37 8.19 -21.58
CA CYS A 160 -14.02 7.10 -22.29
C CYS A 160 -13.39 5.73 -21.99
N TRP A 161 -12.20 5.68 -21.38
CA TRP A 161 -11.50 4.43 -21.04
C TRP A 161 -11.84 3.92 -19.65
N ALA A 162 -11.72 4.79 -18.63
CA ALA A 162 -11.98 4.43 -17.23
C ALA A 162 -12.78 5.52 -16.48
N PRO A 163 -14.00 5.88 -16.94
CA PRO A 163 -14.86 6.79 -16.21
C PRO A 163 -15.37 6.15 -14.91
N TRP A 164 -15.38 6.92 -13.82
CA TRP A 164 -16.01 6.46 -12.57
C TRP A 164 -17.54 6.47 -12.63
N SER A 165 -18.15 7.20 -13.58
CA SER A 165 -19.59 7.18 -13.82
C SER A 165 -19.92 7.56 -15.25
N TRP A 166 -20.90 6.90 -15.86
CA TRP A 166 -21.49 7.22 -17.16
C TRP A 166 -23.01 7.00 -17.09
N ARG A 167 -23.76 7.50 -18.08
CA ARG A 167 -25.19 7.19 -18.20
C ARG A 167 -25.38 5.95 -19.05
N ASP A 168 -26.48 5.25 -18.84
CA ASP A 168 -26.86 4.16 -19.74
C ASP A 168 -26.99 4.68 -21.19
N GLY A 169 -26.40 3.95 -22.13
CA GLY A 169 -26.26 4.37 -23.53
C GLY A 169 -25.10 5.31 -23.86
N ASP A 170 -24.44 5.93 -22.89
CA ASP A 170 -23.26 6.77 -23.13
C ASP A 170 -21.97 5.92 -23.16
N PHE A 171 -21.06 6.25 -24.09
CA PHE A 171 -19.73 5.60 -24.17
C PHE A 171 -18.71 6.19 -23.19
N CYS A 172 -18.87 7.45 -22.79
CA CYS A 172 -17.89 8.18 -21.97
C CYS A 172 -18.52 8.75 -20.69
N GLY A 173 -17.67 9.04 -19.72
CA GLY A 173 -18.06 9.78 -18.53
C GLY A 173 -18.48 11.23 -18.86
N LEU A 174 -19.46 11.74 -18.12
CA LEU A 174 -19.95 13.11 -18.30
C LEU A 174 -18.84 14.12 -17.95
N PRO A 175 -18.75 15.28 -18.64
CA PRO A 175 -17.69 16.26 -18.41
C PRO A 175 -17.52 16.69 -16.95
N ARG A 176 -18.61 16.85 -16.21
CA ARG A 176 -18.57 17.21 -14.79
C ARG A 176 -17.95 16.12 -13.92
N THR A 177 -18.31 14.86 -14.16
CA THR A 177 -17.76 13.72 -13.42
C THR A 177 -16.28 13.56 -13.76
N ALA A 178 -15.94 13.58 -15.05
CA ALA A 178 -14.57 13.50 -15.53
C ALA A 178 -13.69 14.61 -14.91
N TYR A 179 -14.17 15.87 -14.92
CA TYR A 179 -13.48 16.97 -14.26
C TYR A 179 -13.28 16.72 -12.76
N THR A 180 -14.31 16.24 -12.05
CA THR A 180 -14.20 15.96 -10.60
C THR A 180 -13.22 14.82 -10.33
N GLN A 181 -13.23 13.76 -11.15
CA GLN A 181 -12.27 12.65 -11.12
C GLN A 181 -10.85 13.16 -11.33
N THR A 182 -10.61 14.01 -12.32
CA THR A 182 -9.28 14.63 -12.55
C THR A 182 -8.83 15.50 -11.37
N VAL A 183 -9.74 16.29 -10.78
CA VAL A 183 -9.42 17.07 -9.58
C VAL A 183 -9.01 16.16 -8.42
N ILE A 184 -9.70 15.03 -8.21
CA ILE A 184 -9.34 14.06 -7.18
C ILE A 184 -7.94 13.52 -7.46
N MET A 185 -7.65 13.08 -8.68
CA MET A 185 -6.32 12.58 -9.04
C MET A 185 -5.22 13.63 -8.84
N ALA A 186 -5.46 14.89 -9.20
CA ALA A 186 -4.50 15.96 -8.97
C ALA A 186 -4.25 16.19 -7.47
N LEU A 187 -5.30 16.14 -6.65
CA LEU A 187 -5.18 16.32 -5.20
C LEU A 187 -4.50 15.14 -4.51
N THR A 188 -4.63 13.92 -5.04
CA THR A 188 -4.04 12.70 -4.46
C THR A 188 -2.65 12.36 -5.02
N SER A 189 -2.07 13.21 -5.87
CA SER A 189 -0.77 12.94 -6.54
C SER A 189 0.38 13.85 -6.07
N HIS A 190 0.30 14.41 -4.86
CA HIS A 190 1.37 15.26 -4.32
C HIS A 190 2.56 14.44 -3.86
N GLU A 191 3.78 14.89 -4.18
CA GLU A 191 5.01 14.23 -3.74
C GLU A 191 5.07 14.06 -2.22
N GLN A 192 5.29 12.82 -1.77
CA GLN A 192 5.54 12.47 -0.37
C GLN A 192 7.00 12.02 -0.16
N PRO A 193 7.47 11.96 1.10
CA PRO A 193 8.77 11.37 1.43
C PRO A 193 8.91 9.97 0.82
N ARG A 194 10.04 9.74 0.16
CA ARG A 194 10.31 8.55 -0.65
C ARG A 194 11.01 7.50 0.19
N ILE A 195 10.88 6.23 -0.21
CA ILE A 195 11.49 5.12 0.52
C ILE A 195 13.02 5.12 0.46
N LEU A 196 13.60 5.84 -0.50
CA LEU A 196 15.06 6.01 -0.60
C LEU A 196 15.61 7.18 0.22
N ASP A 197 14.76 7.99 0.85
CA ASP A 197 15.21 9.09 1.71
C ASP A 197 15.92 8.55 2.97
N ASP A 198 16.70 9.40 3.61
CA ASP A 198 17.44 9.04 4.81
C ASP A 198 16.56 9.16 6.07
N TYR A 199 16.21 8.02 6.65
CA TYR A 199 15.50 7.91 7.92
C TYR A 199 16.37 7.32 9.04
N SER A 200 17.69 7.24 8.85
CA SER A 200 18.63 6.68 9.85
C SER A 200 18.48 7.36 11.23
N HIS A 201 18.20 8.67 11.23
CA HIS A 201 17.94 9.48 12.42
C HIS A 201 16.68 9.09 13.21
N MET A 202 15.78 8.27 12.66
CA MET A 202 14.57 7.80 13.33
C MET A 202 14.78 6.51 14.13
N PHE A 203 15.94 5.89 14.02
CA PHE A 203 16.27 4.64 14.68
C PHE A 203 16.89 4.86 16.06
N LEU A 204 16.76 3.87 16.94
CA LEU A 204 17.19 3.97 18.35
C LEU A 204 18.71 4.06 18.50
N ASP A 205 19.46 3.51 17.55
CA ASP A 205 20.91 3.50 17.56
C ASP A 205 21.49 3.48 16.13
N ALA A 206 22.80 3.73 16.02
CA ALA A 206 23.49 3.84 14.74
C ALA A 206 23.51 2.51 13.95
N GLU A 207 23.50 1.37 14.64
CA GLU A 207 23.48 0.07 14.00
C GLU A 207 22.13 -0.16 13.32
N ALA A 208 21.03 0.10 14.02
CA ALA A 208 19.69 0.09 13.45
C ALA A 208 19.53 1.12 12.31
N GLY A 209 20.12 2.32 12.45
CA GLY A 209 20.20 3.30 11.37
C GLY A 209 20.93 2.76 10.13
N SER A 210 22.02 2.00 10.32
CA SER A 210 22.76 1.37 9.21
C SER A 210 21.95 0.28 8.50
N MET A 211 21.03 -0.39 9.19
CA MET A 211 20.11 -1.35 8.56
C MET A 211 19.20 -0.66 7.55
N TRP A 212 18.76 0.57 7.82
CA TRP A 212 18.03 1.38 6.84
C TRP A 212 18.89 1.71 5.62
N THR A 213 20.13 2.14 5.84
CA THR A 213 21.07 2.42 4.74
C THR A 213 21.29 1.17 3.87
N ASN A 214 21.39 -0.01 4.50
CA ASN A 214 21.50 -1.30 3.79
C ASN A 214 20.24 -1.65 3.00
N LEU A 215 19.04 -1.38 3.55
CA LEU A 215 17.78 -1.51 2.82
C LEU A 215 17.77 -0.58 1.60
N THR A 216 18.09 0.71 1.78
CA THR A 216 18.15 1.69 0.68
C THR A 216 19.13 1.27 -0.42
N ALA A 217 20.30 0.75 -0.07
CA ALA A 217 21.24 0.21 -1.05
C ALA A 217 20.70 -1.02 -1.80
N SER A 218 19.97 -1.89 -1.10
CA SER A 218 19.32 -3.06 -1.71
C SER A 218 18.17 -2.65 -2.63
N LEU A 219 17.36 -1.68 -2.22
CA LEU A 219 16.30 -1.10 -3.04
C LEU A 219 16.87 -0.45 -4.31
N ARG A 220 18.01 0.25 -4.25
CA ARG A 220 18.63 0.80 -5.46
C ARG A 220 18.98 -0.29 -6.48
N ARG A 221 19.63 -1.38 -6.03
CA ARG A 221 19.95 -2.53 -6.90
C ARG A 221 18.69 -3.20 -7.45
N PHE A 222 17.64 -3.32 -6.63
CA PHE A 222 16.35 -3.79 -7.07
C PHE A 222 15.74 -2.89 -8.16
N GLY A 223 15.84 -1.57 -8.01
CA GLY A 223 15.43 -0.62 -9.04
C GLY A 223 16.15 -0.83 -10.38
N ASP A 224 17.46 -1.10 -10.36
CA ASP A 224 18.21 -1.42 -11.57
C ASP A 224 17.69 -2.70 -12.25
N ALA A 225 17.33 -3.72 -11.46
CA ALA A 225 16.72 -4.96 -11.96
C ALA A 225 15.32 -4.72 -12.56
N VAL A 226 14.47 -3.91 -11.90
CA VAL A 226 13.15 -3.53 -12.43
C VAL A 226 13.29 -2.77 -13.75
N GLU A 227 14.24 -1.84 -13.87
CA GLU A 227 14.48 -1.11 -15.12
C GLU A 227 14.96 -2.05 -16.23
N ALA A 228 15.86 -2.99 -15.92
CA ALA A 228 16.28 -4.00 -16.89
C ALA A 228 15.11 -4.86 -17.39
N ARG A 229 14.17 -5.24 -16.51
CA ARG A 229 12.93 -5.94 -16.88
C ARG A 229 12.02 -5.05 -17.73
N ASN A 230 11.91 -3.77 -17.40
CA ASN A 230 11.10 -2.81 -18.16
C ASN A 230 11.57 -2.61 -19.61
N LEU A 231 12.87 -2.76 -19.89
CA LEU A 231 13.39 -2.73 -21.26
C LEU A 231 12.84 -3.88 -22.14
N GLN A 232 12.40 -4.98 -21.53
CA GLN A 232 11.83 -6.14 -22.23
C GLN A 232 10.30 -6.12 -22.29
N ARG A 233 9.64 -5.25 -21.50
CA ARG A 233 8.18 -5.16 -21.42
C ARG A 233 7.65 -4.24 -22.53
N ARG A 234 6.53 -4.63 -23.15
CA ARG A 234 5.84 -3.78 -24.15
C ARG A 234 5.44 -2.41 -23.58
N ARG A 235 5.03 -2.39 -22.31
CA ARG A 235 4.80 -1.17 -21.53
C ARG A 235 5.60 -1.28 -20.24
N PRO A 236 6.50 -0.33 -19.94
CA PRO A 236 7.21 -0.30 -18.68
C PRO A 236 6.25 -0.29 -17.50
N TYR A 237 6.50 -1.14 -16.51
CA TYR A 237 5.75 -1.17 -15.26
C TYR A 237 6.57 -0.48 -14.18
N ARG A 238 6.12 0.73 -13.78
CA ARG A 238 6.93 1.68 -13.00
C ARG A 238 6.56 1.76 -11.52
N VAL A 239 5.62 0.93 -11.06
CA VAL A 239 5.17 0.92 -9.66
C VAL A 239 6.33 0.64 -8.71
N PHE A 240 7.22 -0.27 -9.08
CA PHE A 240 8.33 -0.71 -8.24
C PHE A 240 9.65 0.02 -8.50
N ILE A 241 9.64 1.17 -9.17
CA ILE A 241 10.82 2.03 -9.26
C ILE A 241 11.04 2.72 -7.91
N PRO A 242 12.09 2.39 -7.13
CA PRO A 242 12.15 2.77 -5.73
C PRO A 242 12.29 4.28 -5.49
N SER A 243 12.86 5.01 -6.46
CA SER A 243 12.92 6.48 -6.42
C SER A 243 11.55 7.15 -6.55
N GLN A 244 10.50 6.39 -6.84
CA GLN A 244 9.12 6.86 -6.96
C GLN A 244 8.20 6.23 -5.89
N ILE A 245 8.69 5.28 -5.11
CA ILE A 245 7.92 4.66 -4.02
C ILE A 245 7.92 5.61 -2.83
N GLU A 246 6.72 5.98 -2.39
CA GLU A 246 6.52 6.74 -1.16
C GLU A 246 6.65 5.81 0.05
N THR A 247 7.14 6.34 1.17
CA THR A 247 7.36 5.53 2.38
C THR A 247 6.06 5.21 3.13
N SER A 248 5.00 5.99 2.92
CA SER A 248 3.72 5.87 3.63
C SER A 248 2.59 6.48 2.82
N VAL A 249 1.35 6.12 3.14
CA VAL A 249 0.15 6.81 2.66
C VAL A 249 0.02 8.16 3.36
N ALA A 250 0.46 9.24 2.71
CA ALA A 250 0.43 10.59 3.27
C ALA A 250 -0.35 11.60 2.42
N ILE A 251 -0.90 11.14 1.29
CA ILE A 251 -1.74 11.90 0.35
C ILE A 251 -2.91 11.07 -0.15
#